data_AF-A0A7J2HK90-F1
#
_entry.id   AF-A0A7J2HK90-F1
#
_cell.length_a   1.000
_cell.length_b   1.000
_cell.length_c   1.000
_cell.angle_alpha   90.00
_cell.angle_beta   90.00
_cell.angle_gamma   90.00
#
_symmetry.space_group_name_H-M   'P 1'
#
loop_
_entity.id
_entity.type
_entity.pdbx_description
1 polymer ?
#
loop_
_entity_poly.entity_id
_entity_poly.type
_entity_poly.pdbx_seq_one_letter_code
_entity_poly.pdbx_strand_id
1 'polypeptide(L)'
;QAFIQDYVAREVGITSITVDGLLKTMSSFINEVLLLKPGIIIAVLIGALLPYLFSGMALRIVTRAAFRMVDEVRRQFREIPGLLEGNAKPDYHRAVSISTEYALKGMIGPSLLIIITPLIIGLLFGGPGIGALVIGATASTIPLAIMMMWGGATWDNAKKFIEAGHFGGKHSPAHQAAVVGDTVGDPLKDTVGPSLHILVKLLNTISLVFIPLYMLWLLYGIL
;
A
#
# COMPACT_ATOMS: atom_id res chain seq x y z
N GLN A 1 2.38 -17.35 5.93
CA GLN A 1 3.59 -18.18 5.74
C GLN A 1 4.38 -18.34 7.03
N ALA A 2 4.76 -17.26 7.73
CA ALA A 2 5.48 -17.34 9.02
C ALA A 2 4.70 -18.08 10.15
N PHE A 3 3.41 -17.78 10.32
CA PHE A 3 2.55 -18.47 11.30
C PHE A 3 2.40 -19.97 11.00
N ILE A 4 2.27 -20.33 9.72
CA ILE A 4 2.10 -21.72 9.27
C ILE A 4 3.41 -22.49 9.49
N GLN A 5 4.57 -21.86 9.30
CA GLN A 5 5.87 -22.53 9.48
C GLN A 5 6.26 -22.69 10.96
N ASP A 6 5.95 -21.74 11.85
CA ASP A 6 6.16 -21.88 13.30
C ASP A 6 5.17 -22.89 13.92
N TYR A 7 3.92 -22.92 13.45
CA TYR A 7 2.91 -23.88 13.92
C TYR A 7 3.23 -25.32 13.48
N VAL A 8 3.60 -25.54 12.22
CA VAL A 8 3.94 -26.87 11.69
C VAL A 8 5.26 -27.41 12.26
N ALA A 9 6.21 -26.53 12.61
CA ALA A 9 7.48 -26.95 13.22
C ALA A 9 7.33 -27.45 14.67
N ARG A 10 6.20 -27.18 15.34
CA ARG A 10 5.98 -27.53 16.76
C ARG A 10 5.23 -28.84 17.01
N GLU A 11 4.56 -29.41 16.02
CA GLU A 11 3.70 -30.59 16.23
C GLU A 11 4.14 -31.81 15.42
N VAL A 12 5.13 -32.55 15.93
CA VAL A 12 5.60 -33.84 15.36
C VAL A 12 4.76 -35.04 15.85
N GLY A 13 3.65 -34.80 16.56
CA GLY A 13 2.99 -35.82 17.41
C GLY A 13 1.56 -36.23 17.06
N ILE A 14 1.01 -35.91 15.88
CA ILE A 14 -0.43 -36.11 15.61
C ILE A 14 -0.70 -37.42 14.84
N THR A 15 -0.55 -38.57 15.47
CA THR A 15 -1.00 -39.86 14.86
C THR A 15 -1.79 -40.78 15.79
N SER A 16 -2.27 -40.31 16.94
CA SER A 16 -3.27 -41.04 17.73
C SER A 16 -4.15 -40.10 18.56
N ILE A 17 -5.24 -39.59 17.98
CA ILE A 17 -6.17 -38.69 18.67
C ILE A 17 -7.28 -39.51 19.35
N THR A 18 -7.19 -39.67 20.67
CA THR A 18 -8.30 -40.10 21.54
C THR A 18 -9.35 -38.99 21.66
N VAL A 19 -10.63 -39.31 21.85
CA VAL A 19 -11.74 -38.32 21.98
C VAL A 19 -11.48 -37.26 23.06
N ASP A 20 -10.84 -37.65 24.16
CA ASP A 20 -10.46 -36.74 25.25
C ASP A 20 -9.29 -35.80 24.87
N GLY A 21 -8.40 -36.29 24.01
CA GLY A 21 -7.34 -35.50 23.37
C GLY A 21 -7.93 -34.53 22.35
N LEU A 22 -8.91 -34.97 21.55
CA LEU A 22 -9.65 -34.10 20.63
C LEU A 22 -10.37 -32.99 21.39
N LEU A 23 -11.06 -33.29 22.50
CA LEU A 23 -11.77 -32.28 23.29
C LEU A 23 -10.82 -31.31 24.00
N LYS A 24 -9.66 -31.77 24.50
CA LYS A 24 -8.61 -30.88 25.02
C LYS A 24 -7.99 -30.02 23.93
N THR A 25 -7.69 -30.58 22.75
CA THR A 25 -7.19 -29.81 21.61
C THR A 25 -8.24 -28.86 21.09
N MET A 26 -9.53 -29.22 21.05
CA MET A 26 -10.61 -28.31 20.66
C MET A 26 -10.87 -27.23 21.70
N SER A 27 -10.78 -27.53 23.00
CA SER A 27 -10.91 -26.53 24.08
C SER A 27 -9.69 -25.59 24.13
N SER A 28 -8.48 -26.13 23.92
CA SER A 28 -7.26 -25.35 23.73
C SER A 28 -7.37 -24.53 22.45
N PHE A 29 -7.84 -25.08 21.35
CA PHE A 29 -8.06 -24.41 20.07
C PHE A 29 -9.11 -23.32 20.17
N ILE A 30 -10.19 -23.50 20.96
CA ILE A 30 -11.22 -22.48 21.25
C ILE A 30 -10.64 -21.35 22.11
N ASN A 31 -9.79 -21.67 23.10
CA ASN A 31 -9.05 -20.67 23.89
C ASN A 31 -7.90 -20.01 23.11
N GLU A 32 -7.36 -20.72 22.13
CA GLU A 32 -6.36 -20.30 21.15
C GLU A 32 -6.99 -19.80 19.85
N VAL A 33 -8.32 -19.61 19.79
CA VAL A 33 -8.95 -18.86 18.69
C VAL A 33 -8.40 -17.45 18.86
N LEU A 34 -7.28 -17.25 18.16
CA LEU A 34 -6.36 -16.13 18.19
C LEU A 34 -7.10 -14.82 17.86
N LEU A 35 -8.37 -14.89 17.48
CA LEU A 35 -9.20 -13.79 17.01
C LEU A 35 -10.10 -13.18 18.09
N LEU A 36 -10.17 -13.72 19.32
CA LEU A 36 -11.06 -13.18 20.37
C LEU A 36 -10.35 -12.39 21.47
N LYS A 37 -9.01 -12.33 21.48
CA LYS A 37 -8.30 -11.39 22.35
C LYS A 37 -8.46 -9.97 21.80
N PRO A 38 -8.92 -8.98 22.60
CA PRO A 38 -9.15 -7.62 22.12
C PRO A 38 -7.94 -7.01 21.41
N GLY A 39 -6.73 -7.23 21.92
CA GLY A 39 -5.49 -6.75 21.30
C GLY A 39 -5.22 -7.31 19.91
N ILE A 40 -5.64 -8.55 19.64
CA ILE A 40 -5.44 -9.18 18.34
C ILE A 40 -6.45 -8.65 17.32
N ILE A 41 -7.71 -8.44 17.73
CA ILE A 41 -8.73 -7.79 16.88
C ILE A 41 -8.27 -6.39 16.49
N ILE A 42 -7.75 -5.61 17.46
CA ILE A 42 -7.20 -4.28 17.20
C ILE A 42 -6.06 -4.36 16.18
N ALA A 43 -5.14 -5.31 16.33
CA ALA A 43 -4.03 -5.48 15.39
C ALA A 43 -4.51 -5.85 13.98
N VAL A 44 -5.51 -6.72 13.83
CA VAL A 44 -6.12 -7.03 12.52
C VAL A 44 -6.73 -5.77 11.89
N LEU A 45 -7.49 -4.98 12.66
CA LEU A 45 -8.14 -3.78 12.16
C LEU A 45 -7.12 -2.71 11.75
N ILE A 46 -6.08 -2.49 12.56
CA ILE A 46 -4.97 -1.59 12.21
C ILE A 46 -4.27 -2.09 10.94
N GLY A 47 -4.06 -3.40 10.84
CA GLY A 47 -3.51 -4.03 9.64
C GLY A 47 -4.36 -3.74 8.41
N ALA A 48 -5.67 -3.90 8.52
CA ALA A 48 -6.61 -3.66 7.43
C ALA A 48 -6.68 -2.19 6.99
N LEU A 49 -6.44 -1.24 7.91
CA LEU A 49 -6.43 0.18 7.61
C LEU A 49 -5.12 0.66 6.99
N LEU A 50 -4.01 -0.03 7.27
CA LEU A 50 -2.67 0.38 6.86
C LEU A 50 -2.54 0.63 5.34
N PRO A 51 -3.06 -0.24 4.45
CA PRO A 51 -2.98 -0.04 3.00
C PRO A 51 -3.77 1.19 2.54
N TYR A 52 -4.92 1.47 3.15
CA TYR A 52 -5.74 2.64 2.82
C TYR A 52 -5.07 3.93 3.28
N LEU A 53 -4.48 3.94 4.48
CA LEU A 53 -3.74 5.09 4.99
C LEU A 53 -2.51 5.38 4.13
N PHE A 54 -1.72 4.35 3.81
CA PHE A 54 -0.58 4.45 2.90
C PHE A 54 -0.99 5.01 1.54
N SER A 55 -2.06 4.47 0.96
CA SER A 55 -2.61 4.90 -0.32
C SER A 55 -3.02 6.37 -0.29
N GLY A 56 -3.75 6.79 0.74
CA GLY A 56 -4.19 8.17 0.89
C GLY A 56 -3.03 9.16 1.02
N MET A 57 -1.98 8.80 1.77
CA MET A 57 -0.77 9.62 1.88
C MET A 57 -0.06 9.75 0.53
N ALA A 58 0.16 8.63 -0.17
CA ALA A 58 0.81 8.61 -1.47
C ALA A 58 0.03 9.42 -2.53
N LEU A 59 -1.29 9.22 -2.62
CA LEU A 59 -2.16 10.00 -3.51
C LEU A 59 -2.05 11.49 -3.23
N ARG A 60 -2.15 11.89 -1.95
CA ARG A 60 -2.05 13.31 -1.56
C ARG A 60 -0.75 13.96 -2.00
N ILE A 61 0.37 13.23 -1.92
CA ILE A 61 1.69 13.72 -2.35
C ILE A 61 1.73 13.89 -3.86
N VAL A 62 1.31 12.86 -4.62
CA VAL A 62 1.32 12.91 -6.08
C VAL A 62 0.40 14.01 -6.60
N THR A 63 -0.80 14.15 -6.03
CA THR A 63 -1.73 15.23 -6.38
C THR A 63 -1.12 16.61 -6.14
N ARG A 64 -0.43 16.82 -5.00
CA ARG A 64 0.25 18.09 -4.72
C ARG A 64 1.39 18.38 -5.70
N ALA A 65 2.19 17.36 -6.04
CA ALA A 65 3.25 17.48 -7.02
C ALA A 65 2.70 17.79 -8.43
N ALA A 66 1.60 17.15 -8.82
CA ALA A 66 0.91 17.38 -10.07
C ALA A 66 0.39 18.82 -10.19
N PHE A 67 -0.25 19.37 -9.15
CA PHE A 67 -0.69 20.78 -9.16
C PHE A 67 0.47 21.75 -9.33
N ARG A 68 1.59 21.53 -8.63
CA ARG A 68 2.81 22.34 -8.78
C ARG A 68 3.40 22.24 -10.19
N MET A 69 3.37 21.06 -10.79
CA MET A 69 3.82 20.86 -12.16
C MET A 69 2.92 21.62 -13.14
N VAL A 70 1.60 21.57 -12.97
CA VAL A 70 0.64 22.30 -13.80
C VAL A 70 0.87 23.80 -13.70
N ASP A 71 1.07 24.33 -12.49
CA ASP A 71 1.36 25.75 -12.28
C ASP A 71 2.66 26.16 -12.96
N GLU A 72 3.71 25.34 -12.89
CA GLU A 72 4.99 25.60 -13.57
C GLU A 72 4.85 25.56 -15.09
N VAL A 73 4.14 24.58 -15.64
CA VAL A 73 3.89 24.50 -17.09
C VAL A 73 3.11 25.73 -17.57
N ARG A 74 2.07 26.14 -16.82
CA ARG A 74 1.31 27.36 -17.12
C ARG A 74 2.17 28.62 -17.04
N ARG A 75 3.07 28.70 -16.05
CA ARG A 75 4.03 29.80 -15.92
C ARG A 75 4.94 29.88 -17.14
N GLN A 76 5.51 28.76 -17.58
CA GLN A 76 6.38 28.71 -18.76
C GLN A 76 5.64 29.14 -20.03
N PHE A 77 4.41 28.69 -20.26
CA PHE A 77 3.61 29.13 -21.41
C PHE A 77 3.28 30.62 -21.40
N ARG A 78 3.14 31.24 -20.22
CA ARG A 78 2.85 32.67 -20.09
C ARG A 78 4.09 33.55 -20.20
N GLU A 79 5.22 33.10 -19.64
CA GLU A 79 6.40 33.94 -19.42
C GLU A 79 7.50 33.74 -20.46
N ILE A 80 7.53 32.61 -21.19
CA ILE A 80 8.52 32.33 -22.22
C ILE A 80 7.93 32.67 -23.60
N PRO A 81 8.32 33.79 -24.24
CA PRO A 81 7.81 34.16 -25.56
C PRO A 81 8.24 33.14 -26.61
N GLY A 82 7.36 32.78 -27.54
CA GLY A 82 7.67 31.82 -28.60
C GLY A 82 7.48 30.35 -28.20
N LEU A 83 7.12 30.03 -26.95
CA LEU A 83 6.98 28.64 -26.50
C LEU A 83 5.73 27.96 -27.05
N LEU A 84 4.61 28.67 -27.13
CA LEU A 84 3.35 28.16 -27.71
C LEU A 84 3.47 27.96 -29.22
N GLU A 85 4.25 28.83 -29.87
CA GLU A 85 4.54 28.78 -31.30
C GLU A 85 5.62 27.75 -31.66
N GLY A 86 6.26 27.12 -30.65
CA GLY A 86 7.32 26.12 -30.85
C GLY A 86 8.69 26.69 -31.21
N ASN A 87 8.87 28.01 -31.09
CA ASN A 87 10.11 28.72 -31.43
C ASN A 87 11.08 28.86 -30.25
N ALA A 88 10.63 28.57 -29.02
CA ALA A 88 11.44 28.61 -27.81
C ALA A 88 11.55 27.23 -27.15
N LYS A 89 12.65 26.99 -26.44
CA LYS A 89 12.84 25.74 -25.67
C LYS A 89 12.25 25.90 -24.26
N PRO A 90 11.43 24.94 -23.78
CA PRO A 90 10.92 24.96 -22.40
C PRO A 90 12.03 24.65 -21.39
N ASP A 91 11.81 25.06 -20.14
CA ASP A 91 12.70 24.74 -19.02
C ASP A 91 12.33 23.39 -18.42
N TYR A 92 12.96 22.34 -18.95
CA TYR A 92 12.83 20.98 -18.45
C TYR A 92 13.47 20.78 -17.07
N HIS A 93 14.54 21.52 -16.74
CA HIS A 93 15.22 21.38 -15.46
C HIS A 93 14.29 21.73 -14.31
N ARG A 94 13.50 22.79 -14.46
CA ARG A 94 12.55 23.19 -13.43
C ARG A 94 11.47 22.13 -13.22
N ALA A 95 10.89 21.59 -14.29
CA ALA A 95 9.91 20.51 -14.21
C ALA A 95 10.48 19.27 -13.47
N VAL A 96 11.68 18.83 -13.85
CA VAL A 96 12.36 17.68 -13.22
C VAL A 96 12.68 17.95 -11.74
N SER A 97 13.08 19.17 -11.38
CA SER A 97 13.37 19.53 -10.00
C SER A 97 12.13 19.43 -9.11
N ILE A 98 10.95 19.84 -9.62
CA ILE A 98 9.68 19.77 -8.90
C ILE A 98 9.29 18.31 -8.66
N SER A 99 9.33 17.45 -9.67
CA SER A 99 8.97 16.04 -9.48
C SER A 99 9.93 15.35 -8.51
N THR A 100 11.22 15.64 -8.60
CA THR A 100 12.27 15.04 -7.75
C THR A 100 12.12 15.46 -6.29
N GLU A 101 11.97 16.76 -6.01
CA GLU A 101 11.88 17.27 -4.63
C GLU A 101 10.64 16.72 -3.91
N TYR A 102 9.49 16.74 -4.58
CA TYR A 102 8.23 16.28 -3.98
C TYR A 102 8.19 14.76 -3.84
N ALA A 103 8.78 14.00 -4.77
CA ALA A 103 8.92 12.56 -4.63
C ALA A 103 9.78 12.20 -3.41
N LEU A 104 10.99 12.77 -3.29
CA LEU A 104 11.92 12.46 -2.21
C LEU A 104 11.36 12.86 -0.83
N LYS A 105 10.83 14.07 -0.69
CA LYS A 105 10.26 14.53 0.59
C LYS A 105 8.96 13.80 0.92
N GLY A 106 8.15 13.48 -0.09
CA GLY A 106 6.87 12.82 0.10
C GLY A 106 7.00 11.38 0.59
N MET A 107 7.99 10.64 0.12
CA MET A 107 8.14 9.21 0.44
C MET A 107 8.47 8.93 1.92
N ILE A 108 9.02 9.90 2.65
CA ILE A 108 9.42 9.71 4.06
C ILE A 108 8.23 9.28 4.93
N GLY A 109 7.08 9.94 4.79
CA GLY A 109 5.89 9.66 5.62
C GLY A 109 5.36 8.22 5.44
N PRO A 110 5.01 7.81 4.22
CA PRO A 110 4.55 6.44 3.94
C PRO A 110 5.58 5.36 4.31
N SER A 111 6.88 5.61 4.12
CA SER A 111 7.93 4.66 4.51
C SER A 111 8.04 4.49 6.02
N LEU A 112 8.00 5.58 6.78
CA LEU A 112 8.03 5.52 8.25
C LEU A 112 6.81 4.78 8.81
N LEU A 113 5.63 5.00 8.23
CA LEU A 113 4.41 4.28 8.62
C LEU A 113 4.59 2.76 8.55
N ILE A 114 5.17 2.24 7.46
CA ILE A 114 5.39 0.79 7.27
C ILE A 114 6.42 0.23 8.25
N ILE A 115 7.44 1.02 8.62
CA ILE A 115 8.50 0.57 9.54
C ILE A 115 8.03 0.61 10.99
N ILE A 116 7.39 1.71 11.40
CA ILE A 116 7.04 1.96 12.81
C ILE A 116 5.86 1.10 13.25
N THR A 117 4.86 0.89 12.39
CA THR A 117 3.64 0.15 12.74
C THR A 117 3.91 -1.27 13.27
N PRO A 118 4.64 -2.16 12.57
CA PRO A 118 4.93 -3.50 13.08
C PRO A 118 5.79 -3.48 14.36
N LEU A 119 6.66 -2.49 14.53
CA LEU A 119 7.44 -2.33 15.77
C LEU A 119 6.53 -2.03 16.96
N ILE A 120 5.63 -1.05 16.83
CA ILE A 120 4.69 -0.69 17.91
C ILE A 120 3.78 -1.86 18.24
N ILE A 121 3.17 -2.48 17.22
CA ILE A 121 2.23 -3.60 17.41
C ILE A 121 2.95 -4.83 17.96
N GLY A 122 4.18 -5.08 17.52
CA GLY A 122 5.01 -6.17 18.00
C GLY A 122 5.45 -6.00 19.45
N LEU A 123 5.74 -4.77 19.86
CA LEU A 123 5.99 -4.47 21.27
C LEU A 123 4.71 -4.59 22.10
N LEU A 124 3.57 -4.06 21.66
CA LEU A 124 2.35 -4.08 22.50
C LEU A 124 1.67 -5.45 22.60
N PHE A 125 1.66 -6.23 21.51
CA PHE A 125 0.83 -7.44 21.38
C PHE A 125 1.64 -8.69 21.01
N GLY A 126 2.95 -8.58 20.89
CA GLY A 126 3.84 -9.70 20.62
C GLY A 126 3.66 -10.34 19.24
N GLY A 127 4.19 -11.55 19.11
CA GLY A 127 4.10 -12.38 17.90
C GLY A 127 2.67 -12.54 17.35
N PRO A 128 1.65 -12.87 18.19
CA PRO A 128 0.27 -13.00 17.73
C PRO A 128 -0.31 -11.70 17.15
N GLY A 129 0.00 -10.55 17.75
CA GLY A 129 -0.44 -9.24 17.25
C GLY A 129 0.17 -8.89 15.89
N ILE A 130 1.45 -9.20 15.68
CA ILE A 130 2.11 -9.00 14.38
C ILE A 130 1.51 -9.91 13.32
N GLY A 131 1.27 -11.18 13.65
CA GLY A 131 0.61 -12.12 12.75
C GLY A 131 -0.75 -11.59 12.29
N ALA A 132 -1.53 -11.07 13.24
CA ALA A 132 -2.82 -10.44 12.98
C ALA A 132 -2.73 -9.16 12.14
N LEU A 133 -1.75 -8.29 12.41
CA LEU A 133 -1.47 -7.10 11.61
C LEU A 133 -1.20 -7.46 10.15
N VAL A 134 -0.33 -8.45 9.93
CA VAL A 134 0.02 -8.94 8.58
C VAL A 134 -1.19 -9.54 7.87
N ILE A 135 -2.01 -10.33 8.57
CA ILE A 135 -3.23 -10.92 8.01
C ILE A 135 -4.20 -9.83 7.56
N GLY A 136 -4.48 -8.86 8.43
CA GLY A 136 -5.38 -7.73 8.12
C GLY A 136 -4.86 -6.88 6.95
N ALA A 137 -3.55 -6.58 6.94
CA ALA A 137 -2.92 -5.83 5.87
C ALA A 137 -2.96 -6.58 4.53
N THR A 138 -2.72 -7.89 4.54
CA THR A 138 -2.77 -8.69 3.31
C THR A 138 -4.19 -8.79 2.76
N ALA A 139 -5.17 -9.05 3.63
CA ALA A 139 -6.58 -9.21 3.23
C ALA A 139 -7.17 -7.94 2.59
N SER A 140 -6.77 -6.76 3.07
CA SER A 140 -7.20 -5.48 2.52
C SER A 140 -6.36 -5.03 1.32
N THR A 141 -5.07 -5.32 1.30
CA THR A 141 -4.16 -4.88 0.22
C THR A 141 -4.50 -5.53 -1.12
N ILE A 142 -4.75 -6.83 -1.16
CA ILE A 142 -4.96 -7.57 -2.41
C ILE A 142 -6.11 -6.97 -3.25
N PRO A 143 -7.35 -6.84 -2.73
CA PRO A 143 -8.45 -6.28 -3.52
C PRO A 143 -8.20 -4.80 -3.85
N LEU A 144 -7.60 -4.03 -2.94
CA LEU A 144 -7.29 -2.62 -3.17
C LEU A 144 -6.27 -2.42 -4.29
N ALA A 145 -5.18 -3.18 -4.28
CA ALA A 145 -4.12 -3.11 -5.30
C ALA A 145 -4.65 -3.51 -6.67
N ILE A 146 -5.45 -4.58 -6.77
CA ILE A 146 -6.08 -5.00 -8.02
C ILE A 146 -7.01 -3.91 -8.54
N MET A 147 -7.88 -3.37 -7.69
CA MET A 147 -8.81 -2.30 -8.07
C MET A 147 -8.08 -1.07 -8.62
N MET A 148 -7.00 -0.63 -7.96
CA MET A 148 -6.24 0.54 -8.38
C MET A 148 -5.48 0.32 -9.68
N MET A 149 -4.80 -0.83 -9.82
CA MET A 149 -4.03 -1.16 -11.03
C MET A 149 -4.95 -1.36 -12.23
N TRP A 150 -5.99 -2.17 -12.09
CA TRP A 150 -6.90 -2.46 -13.19
C TRP A 150 -7.78 -1.26 -13.53
N GLY A 151 -8.30 -0.56 -12.52
CA GLY A 151 -9.11 0.65 -12.74
C GLY A 151 -8.35 1.73 -13.50
N GLY A 152 -7.10 2.03 -13.09
CA GLY A 152 -6.27 2.99 -13.80
C GLY A 152 -5.86 2.54 -15.20
N ALA A 153 -5.54 1.26 -15.39
CA ALA A 153 -5.23 0.71 -16.71
C ALA A 153 -6.44 0.73 -17.66
N THR A 154 -7.64 0.50 -17.13
CA THR A 154 -8.89 0.60 -17.90
C THR A 154 -9.10 2.03 -18.41
N TRP A 155 -8.87 3.05 -17.58
CA TRP A 155 -8.99 4.44 -18.02
C TRP A 155 -7.96 4.82 -19.10
N ASP A 156 -6.70 4.39 -18.98
CA ASP A 156 -5.68 4.63 -20.02
C ASP A 156 -6.05 3.93 -21.35
N ASN A 157 -6.51 2.68 -21.27
CA ASN A 157 -6.93 1.92 -22.45
C ASN A 157 -8.17 2.52 -23.11
N ALA A 158 -9.13 3.02 -22.32
CA ALA A 158 -10.30 3.73 -22.84
C ALA A 158 -9.90 5.01 -23.58
N LYS A 159 -8.97 5.80 -23.02
CA LYS A 159 -8.40 6.98 -23.70
C LYS A 159 -7.74 6.58 -25.03
N LYS A 160 -6.86 5.58 -25.02
CA LYS A 160 -6.19 5.08 -26.24
C LYS A 160 -7.17 4.57 -27.29
N PHE A 161 -8.26 3.92 -26.87
CA PHE A 161 -9.30 3.43 -27.76
C PHE A 161 -10.02 4.56 -28.50
N ILE A 162 -10.31 5.67 -27.81
CA ILE A 162 -10.90 6.88 -28.39
C ILE A 162 -9.86 7.58 -29.29
N GLU A 163 -8.59 7.64 -28.88
CA GLU A 163 -7.50 8.20 -29.71
C GLU A 163 -7.29 7.44 -31.03
N ALA A 164 -7.70 6.17 -31.11
CA ALA A 164 -7.70 5.36 -32.32
C ALA A 164 -8.85 5.68 -33.30
N GLY A 165 -9.69 6.67 -33.00
CA GLY A 165 -10.75 7.15 -33.89
C GLY A 165 -12.17 6.73 -33.51
N HIS A 166 -12.33 5.92 -32.46
CA HIS A 166 -13.65 5.58 -31.93
C HIS A 166 -14.23 6.77 -31.15
N PHE A 167 -15.56 6.87 -31.10
CA PHE A 167 -16.28 7.90 -30.32
C PHE A 167 -15.82 9.35 -30.58
N GLY A 168 -15.50 9.67 -31.85
CA GLY A 168 -15.17 11.04 -32.27
C GLY A 168 -13.68 11.38 -32.28
N GLY A 169 -12.79 10.47 -31.86
CA GLY A 169 -11.35 10.68 -32.00
C GLY A 169 -10.75 11.74 -31.07
N LYS A 170 -9.50 12.12 -31.35
CA LYS A 170 -8.78 13.15 -30.57
C LYS A 170 -9.50 14.50 -30.61
N HIS A 171 -9.42 15.24 -29.51
CA HIS A 171 -10.07 16.54 -29.30
C HIS A 171 -11.61 16.51 -29.19
N SER A 172 -12.24 15.34 -29.31
CA SER A 172 -13.66 15.19 -29.05
C SER A 172 -13.99 15.38 -27.55
N PRO A 173 -15.25 15.69 -27.20
CA PRO A 173 -15.69 15.72 -25.80
C PRO A 173 -15.44 14.40 -25.07
N ALA A 174 -15.58 13.26 -25.77
CA ALA A 174 -15.29 11.93 -25.23
C ALA A 174 -13.80 11.76 -24.92
N HIS A 175 -12.91 12.25 -25.78
CA HIS A 175 -11.46 12.23 -25.55
C HIS A 175 -11.07 13.07 -24.33
N GLN A 176 -11.62 14.28 -24.20
CA GLN A 176 -11.35 15.14 -23.03
C GLN A 176 -11.78 14.46 -21.72
N ALA A 177 -12.96 13.83 -21.70
CA ALA A 177 -13.43 13.08 -20.53
C ALA A 177 -12.52 11.88 -20.21
N ALA A 178 -12.07 11.16 -21.23
CA ALA A 178 -11.17 10.02 -21.05
C ALA A 178 -9.78 10.44 -20.56
N VAL A 179 -9.27 11.59 -21.01
CA VAL A 179 -8.02 12.18 -20.49
C VAL A 179 -8.17 12.51 -19.00
N VAL A 180 -9.30 13.08 -18.56
CA VAL A 180 -9.54 13.31 -17.13
C VAL A 180 -9.54 11.99 -16.36
N GLY A 181 -10.23 10.96 -16.86
CA GLY A 181 -10.22 9.63 -16.25
C GLY A 181 -8.82 9.03 -16.11
N ASP A 182 -8.00 9.12 -17.16
CA ASP A 182 -6.61 8.64 -17.14
C ASP A 182 -5.75 9.41 -16.14
N THR A 183 -5.89 10.74 -16.05
CA THR A 183 -5.15 11.55 -15.06
C THR A 183 -5.52 11.21 -13.60
N VAL A 184 -6.74 10.73 -13.36
CA VAL A 184 -7.15 10.17 -12.05
C VAL A 184 -6.56 8.77 -11.85
N GLY A 185 -6.45 7.99 -12.92
CA GLY A 185 -5.91 6.63 -12.93
C GLY A 185 -4.39 6.54 -12.80
N ASP A 186 -3.63 7.52 -13.28
CA ASP A 186 -2.16 7.57 -13.23
C ASP A 186 -1.60 7.36 -11.83
N PRO A 187 -1.98 8.14 -10.80
CA PRO A 187 -1.44 7.93 -9.46
C PRO A 187 -1.89 6.58 -8.86
N LEU A 188 -3.03 6.04 -9.28
CA LEU A 188 -3.52 4.75 -8.81
C LEU A 188 -2.71 3.59 -9.39
N LYS A 189 -2.50 3.55 -10.71
CA LYS A 189 -1.85 2.44 -11.41
C LYS A 189 -0.31 2.51 -11.36
N ASP A 190 0.27 3.71 -11.32
CA ASP A 190 1.73 3.89 -11.45
C ASP A 190 2.42 4.16 -10.11
N THR A 191 1.69 4.65 -9.11
CA THR A 191 2.25 4.92 -7.78
C THR A 191 1.70 3.94 -6.73
N VAL A 192 0.40 4.00 -6.46
CA VAL A 192 -0.15 3.33 -5.28
C VAL A 192 -0.28 1.82 -5.47
N GLY A 193 -0.92 1.39 -6.55
CA GLY A 193 -1.18 -0.03 -6.81
C GLY A 193 0.06 -0.91 -6.76
N PRO A 194 1.15 -0.58 -7.48
CA PRO A 194 2.41 -1.30 -7.40
C PRO A 194 3.07 -1.21 -6.01
N SER A 195 2.99 -0.05 -5.35
CA SER A 195 3.60 0.18 -4.03
C SER A 195 2.92 -0.62 -2.92
N LEU A 196 1.63 -0.93 -3.06
CA LEU A 196 0.91 -1.76 -2.11
C LEU A 196 1.46 -3.20 -2.03
N HIS A 197 1.93 -3.75 -3.14
CA HIS A 197 2.61 -5.05 -3.13
C HIS A 197 3.94 -5.00 -2.35
N ILE A 198 4.68 -3.89 -2.48
CA ILE A 198 5.91 -3.65 -1.73
C ILE A 198 5.59 -3.46 -0.24
N LEU A 199 4.49 -2.75 0.10
CA LEU A 199 4.04 -2.55 1.47
C LEU A 199 3.88 -3.89 2.20
N VAL A 200 3.16 -4.85 1.61
CA VAL A 200 2.93 -6.17 2.26
C VAL A 200 4.25 -6.93 2.40
N LYS A 201 5.12 -6.89 1.39
CA LYS A 201 6.43 -7.54 1.46
C LYS A 201 7.32 -6.95 2.55
N LEU A 202 7.41 -5.62 2.63
CA LEU A 202 8.20 -4.94 3.67
C LEU A 202 7.62 -5.18 5.05
N LEU A 203 6.29 -5.10 5.20
CA LEU A 203 5.62 -5.40 6.46
C LEU A 203 5.96 -6.83 6.93
N ASN A 204 5.93 -7.82 6.03
CA ASN A 204 6.31 -9.20 6.34
C ASN A 204 7.78 -9.34 6.73
N THR A 205 8.69 -8.74 5.94
CA THR A 205 10.13 -8.83 6.21
C THR A 205 10.48 -8.18 7.54
N ILE A 206 9.98 -6.97 7.82
CA ILE A 206 10.23 -6.27 9.09
C ILE A 206 9.64 -7.07 10.25
N SER A 207 8.41 -7.56 10.09
CA SER A 207 7.76 -8.41 11.10
C SER A 207 8.60 -9.62 11.47
N LEU A 208 9.23 -10.27 10.48
CA LEU A 208 10.10 -11.43 10.67
C LEU A 208 11.46 -11.07 11.30
N VAL A 209 12.13 -10.04 10.77
CA VAL A 209 13.48 -9.64 11.21
C VAL A 209 13.50 -9.26 12.69
N PHE A 210 12.42 -8.62 13.16
CA PHE A 210 12.31 -8.16 14.55
C PHE A 210 11.67 -9.19 15.51
N ILE A 211 11.37 -10.42 15.07
CA ILE A 211 10.88 -11.50 15.97
C ILE A 211 11.73 -11.66 17.23
N PRO A 212 13.07 -11.75 17.14
CA PRO A 212 13.90 -11.88 18.34
C PRO A 212 13.72 -10.72 19.32
N LEU A 213 13.55 -9.49 18.81
CA LEU A 213 13.30 -8.31 19.64
C LEU A 213 11.97 -8.43 20.39
N TYR A 214 10.90 -8.83 19.71
CA TYR A 214 9.58 -8.99 20.34
C TYR A 214 9.57 -10.11 21.37
N MET A 215 10.28 -11.21 21.09
CA MET A 215 10.44 -12.32 22.05
C MET A 215 11.24 -11.90 23.28
N LEU A 216 12.35 -11.18 23.12
CA LEU A 216 13.12 -10.64 24.23
C LEU A 216 12.28 -9.66 25.06
N TRP A 217 11.54 -8.76 24.41
CA TRP A 217 10.68 -7.81 25.10
C TRP A 217 9.59 -8.50 25.93
N LEU A 218 8.98 -9.57 25.42
CA LEU A 218 8.02 -10.41 26.14
C LEU A 218 8.66 -11.17 27.31
N LEU A 219 9.91 -11.61 27.19
CA LEU A 219 10.63 -12.37 28.22
C LEU A 219 11.16 -11.50 29.36
N TYR A 220 11.54 -10.25 29.08
CA TYR A 220 12.10 -9.32 30.07
C TYR A 220 11.11 -8.33 30.65
N GLY A 221 9.82 -8.41 30.27
CA GLY A 221 8.68 -7.89 31.03
C GLY A 221 8.72 -6.40 31.38
N ILE A 222 8.20 -5.56 30.48
CA ILE A 222 7.58 -4.29 30.86
C ILE A 222 6.13 -4.32 30.36
N LEU A 223 5.33 -5.19 30.97
CA LEU A 223 3.87 -5.10 31.14
C LEU A 223 3.38 -6.22 32.07
#